data_AF-A0A7X6HX78-F1
#
_entry.id   AF-A0A7X6HX78-F1
#
_cell.length_a   1.000
_cell.length_b   1.000
_cell.length_c   1.000
_cell.angle_alpha   90.00
_cell.angle_beta   90.00
_cell.angle_gamma   90.00
#
_symmetry.space_group_name_H-M   'P 1'
#
loop_
_entity.id
_entity.type
_entity.pdbx_description
1 polymer ?
#
loop_
_entity_poly.entity_id
_entity_poly.type
_entity_poly.pdbx_seq_one_letter_code
_entity_poly.pdbx_strand_id
1 'polypeptide(L)'
;MSHPIMSAALRHLAATEARHKTAREAAFRTWGPRSVTAASKYARALLGDAAVTLGWEALSLLSFDEDLQASAQLGTLSGQRFELHYADQGGTERIVLRVSCTSCPRTEAHQVTSLDGLGRLLSRSPAWQDIGSHDGGNL
;
A
#
# COMPACT_ATOMS: atom_id res chain seq x y z
N MET A 1 -34.60 -9.66 -28.84
CA MET A 1 -34.53 -8.19 -28.83
C MET A 1 -34.51 -7.72 -27.38
N SER A 2 -33.60 -6.83 -26.99
CA SER A 2 -33.54 -6.30 -25.60
C SER A 2 -34.68 -5.31 -25.36
N HIS A 3 -35.30 -5.37 -24.17
CA HIS A 3 -36.41 -4.49 -23.83
C HIS A 3 -35.92 -3.03 -23.73
N PRO A 4 -36.67 -2.02 -24.24
CA PRO A 4 -36.24 -0.62 -24.24
C PRO A 4 -35.80 -0.08 -22.86
N ILE A 5 -36.46 -0.52 -21.78
CA ILE A 5 -36.10 -0.17 -20.40
C ILE A 5 -34.71 -0.72 -20.02
N MET A 6 -34.37 -1.95 -20.42
CA MET A 6 -33.05 -2.52 -20.13
C MET A 6 -31.94 -1.72 -20.85
N SER A 7 -32.17 -1.35 -22.10
CA SER A 7 -31.24 -0.51 -22.87
C SER A 7 -31.14 0.92 -22.31
N ALA A 8 -32.20 1.46 -21.70
CA ALA A 8 -32.15 2.75 -21.00
C ALA A 8 -31.39 2.64 -19.68
N ALA A 9 -31.64 1.59 -18.88
CA ALA A 9 -30.96 1.34 -17.62
C ALA A 9 -29.45 1.14 -17.81
N LEU A 10 -29.03 0.34 -18.80
CA LEU A 10 -27.62 0.14 -19.14
C LEU A 10 -26.92 1.45 -19.51
N ARG A 11 -27.56 2.29 -20.33
CA ARG A 11 -27.02 3.61 -20.69
C ARG A 11 -26.90 4.52 -19.47
N HIS A 12 -27.89 4.51 -18.58
CA HIS A 12 -27.86 5.32 -17.37
C HIS A 12 -26.77 4.87 -16.40
N LEU A 13 -26.60 3.56 -16.22
CA LEU A 13 -25.53 2.98 -15.41
C LEU A 13 -24.15 3.37 -15.98
N ALA A 14 -23.92 3.13 -17.27
CA ALA A 14 -22.65 3.46 -17.93
C ALA A 14 -22.31 4.96 -17.83
N ALA A 15 -23.30 5.84 -18.02
CA ALA A 15 -23.10 7.29 -17.87
C ALA A 15 -22.78 7.69 -16.42
N THR A 16 -23.32 6.98 -15.44
CA THR A 16 -23.08 7.25 -14.02
C THR A 16 -21.72 6.74 -13.58
N GLU A 17 -21.32 5.54 -14.02
CA GLU A 17 -19.97 5.00 -13.82
C GLU A 17 -18.90 5.88 -14.46
N ALA A 18 -19.14 6.39 -15.67
CA ALA A 18 -18.20 7.31 -16.33
C ALA A 18 -18.02 8.62 -15.54
N ARG A 19 -19.11 9.17 -14.99
CA ARG A 19 -19.05 10.36 -14.11
C ARG A 19 -18.30 10.06 -12.82
N HIS A 20 -18.57 8.92 -12.16
CA HIS A 20 -17.85 8.53 -10.96
C HIS A 20 -16.36 8.28 -11.22
N LYS A 21 -16.01 7.65 -12.35
CA LYS A 21 -14.62 7.45 -12.76
C LYS A 21 -13.91 8.79 -12.95
N THR A 22 -14.52 9.73 -13.67
CA THR A 22 -13.95 11.06 -13.90
C THR A 22 -13.74 11.83 -12.58
N ALA A 23 -14.73 11.79 -11.68
CA ALA A 23 -14.64 12.41 -10.37
C ALA A 23 -13.51 11.81 -9.53
N ARG A 24 -13.37 10.48 -9.53
CA ARG A 24 -12.28 9.76 -8.85
C ARG A 24 -10.91 10.11 -9.43
N GLU A 25 -10.77 10.16 -10.75
CA GLU A 25 -9.51 10.56 -11.41
C GLU A 25 -9.14 12.01 -11.11
N ALA A 26 -10.13 12.91 -11.03
CA ALA A 26 -9.90 14.29 -10.63
C ALA A 26 -9.43 14.39 -9.17
N ALA A 27 -10.10 13.69 -8.25
CA ALA A 27 -9.70 13.63 -6.84
C ALA A 27 -8.33 12.97 -6.64
N PHE A 28 -8.05 11.88 -7.37
CA PHE A 28 -6.77 11.18 -7.28
C PHE A 28 -5.59 12.07 -7.71
N ARG A 29 -5.78 12.97 -8.68
CA ARG A 29 -4.71 13.90 -9.11
C ARG A 29 -4.24 14.85 -8.02
N THR A 30 -5.09 15.18 -7.05
CA THR A 30 -4.72 16.03 -5.92
C THR A 30 -4.33 15.20 -4.69
N TRP A 31 -5.06 14.12 -4.42
CA TRP A 31 -4.86 13.25 -3.27
C TRP A 31 -3.64 12.32 -3.39
N GLY A 32 -3.43 11.70 -4.55
CA GLY A 32 -2.38 10.70 -4.77
C GLY A 32 -0.96 11.23 -4.49
N PRO A 33 -0.56 12.38 -5.07
CA PRO A 33 0.73 12.98 -4.78
C PRO A 33 0.90 13.39 -3.30
N ARG A 34 -0.18 13.83 -2.63
CA ARG A 34 -0.15 14.16 -1.20
C ARG A 34 0.11 12.92 -0.35
N SER A 35 -0.57 11.82 -0.65
CA SER A 35 -0.37 10.54 0.04
C SER A 35 1.06 10.02 -0.10
N VAL A 36 1.62 10.04 -1.32
CA VAL A 36 3.01 9.61 -1.58
C VAL A 36 4.01 10.50 -0.85
N THR A 37 3.79 11.82 -0.86
CA THR A 37 4.67 12.79 -0.20
C THR A 37 4.66 12.61 1.31
N ALA A 38 3.47 12.48 1.90
CA ALA A 38 3.31 12.28 3.33
C ALA A 38 3.93 10.95 3.79
N ALA A 39 3.65 9.85 3.07
CA ALA A 39 4.26 8.55 3.32
C ALA A 39 5.79 8.59 3.27
N SER A 40 6.35 9.21 2.22
CA SER A 40 7.81 9.36 2.07
C SER A 40 8.43 10.17 3.21
N LYS A 41 7.78 11.28 3.60
CA LYS A 41 8.25 12.14 4.70
C LYS A 41 8.22 11.38 6.03
N TYR A 42 7.10 10.76 6.35
CA TYR A 42 6.91 10.03 7.60
C TYR A 42 7.84 8.81 7.67
N ALA A 43 8.01 8.07 6.58
CA ALA A 43 8.93 6.95 6.50
C ALA A 43 10.38 7.37 6.76
N ARG A 44 10.83 8.51 6.21
CA ARG A 44 12.18 9.05 6.50
C ARG A 44 12.33 9.42 7.96
N ALA A 45 11.32 10.02 8.58
CA ALA A 45 11.35 10.37 9.99
C ALA A 45 11.42 9.10 10.89
N LEU A 46 10.74 8.03 10.50
CA LEU A 46 10.61 6.80 11.29
C LEU A 46 11.76 5.80 11.07
N LEU A 47 12.20 5.64 9.83
CA LEU A 47 13.14 4.61 9.38
C LEU A 47 14.50 5.18 8.99
N GLY A 48 14.66 6.51 9.00
CA GLY A 48 15.89 7.19 8.61
C GLY A 48 16.09 7.26 7.10
N ASP A 49 17.32 7.59 6.69
CA ASP A 49 17.66 7.90 5.30
C ASP A 49 17.45 6.73 4.33
N ALA A 50 17.56 5.49 4.82
CA ALA A 50 17.32 4.29 4.02
C ALA A 50 15.91 4.26 3.39
N ALA A 51 14.94 4.94 4.00
CA ALA A 51 13.56 5.05 3.50
C ALA A 51 13.44 5.77 2.15
N VAL A 52 14.48 6.49 1.70
CA VAL A 52 14.48 7.18 0.40
C VAL A 52 14.33 6.22 -0.78
N THR A 53 14.69 4.95 -0.60
CA THR A 53 14.61 3.90 -1.64
C THR A 53 13.20 3.34 -1.82
N LEU A 54 12.27 3.66 -0.93
CA LEU A 54 10.91 3.15 -0.96
C LEU A 54 10.10 3.77 -2.10
N GLY A 55 9.68 2.93 -3.06
CA GLY A 55 8.75 3.31 -4.12
C GLY A 55 7.32 3.34 -3.62
N TRP A 56 6.90 4.48 -3.06
CA TRP A 56 5.53 4.67 -2.56
C TRP A 56 4.53 4.88 -3.70
N GLU A 57 3.42 4.17 -3.63
CA GLU A 57 2.28 4.27 -4.52
C GLU A 57 1.02 4.63 -3.73
N ALA A 58 0.22 5.57 -4.24
CA ALA A 58 -1.00 5.99 -3.58
C ALA A 58 -2.08 4.89 -3.66
N LEU A 59 -2.71 4.56 -2.53
CA LEU A 59 -3.75 3.53 -2.48
C LEU A 59 -5.13 4.11 -2.80
N SER A 60 -5.72 3.76 -3.95
CA SER A 60 -7.06 4.22 -4.35
C SER A 60 -8.20 3.58 -3.53
N LEU A 61 -8.09 3.52 -2.20
CA LEU A 61 -9.18 3.06 -1.35
C LEU A 61 -10.29 4.12 -1.32
N LEU A 62 -11.49 3.66 -1.66
CA LEU A 62 -12.68 4.44 -1.85
C LEU A 62 -13.28 4.88 -0.51
N SER A 63 -12.67 5.82 0.20
CA SER A 63 -13.42 6.67 1.12
C SER A 63 -12.59 7.81 1.71
N PHE A 64 -13.22 8.98 1.74
CA PHE A 64 -12.85 10.22 2.46
C PHE A 64 -11.63 10.97 1.92
N ASP A 65 -11.89 12.16 1.35
CA ASP A 65 -10.90 13.09 0.77
C ASP A 65 -9.80 13.57 1.74
N GLU A 66 -9.84 13.15 3.00
CA GLU A 66 -8.92 13.59 4.05
C GLU A 66 -7.88 12.52 4.45
N ASP A 67 -8.21 11.23 4.37
CA ASP A 67 -7.30 10.16 4.80
C ASP A 67 -6.23 9.91 3.73
N LEU A 68 -4.96 10.09 4.07
CA LEU A 68 -3.85 9.85 3.15
C LEU A 68 -3.36 8.42 3.28
N GLN A 69 -3.19 7.71 2.16
CA GLN A 69 -2.78 6.31 2.17
C GLN A 69 -1.85 5.99 1.02
N ALA A 70 -0.77 5.27 1.32
CA ALA A 70 0.17 4.80 0.31
C ALA A 70 0.75 3.45 0.71
N SER A 71 1.28 2.71 -0.26
CA SER A 71 2.02 1.48 -0.03
C SER A 71 3.35 1.49 -0.75
N ALA A 72 4.37 0.88 -0.16
CA ALA A 72 5.64 0.60 -0.80
C ALA A 72 5.94 -0.89 -0.69
N GLN A 73 6.25 -1.53 -1.82
CA GLN A 73 6.64 -2.94 -1.82
C GLN A 73 8.11 -3.08 -1.38
N LEU A 74 8.36 -3.95 -0.40
CA LEU A 74 9.73 -4.30 0.02
C LEU A 74 10.27 -5.48 -0.78
N GLY A 75 9.38 -6.38 -1.24
CA GLY A 75 9.75 -7.51 -2.08
C GLY A 75 8.82 -8.70 -1.89
N THR A 76 9.16 -9.79 -2.58
CA THR A 76 8.51 -11.10 -2.42
C THR A 76 9.60 -12.14 -2.20
N LEU A 77 9.47 -12.93 -1.14
CA LEU A 77 10.45 -13.96 -0.78
C LEU A 77 9.77 -15.17 -0.14
N SER A 78 10.19 -16.37 -0.54
CA SER A 78 9.68 -17.67 -0.04
C SER A 78 8.14 -17.76 -0.04
N GLY A 79 7.50 -17.21 -1.07
CA GLY A 79 6.04 -17.19 -1.20
C GLY A 79 5.32 -16.15 -0.32
N GLN A 80 6.05 -15.20 0.27
CA GLN A 80 5.50 -14.09 1.05
C GLN A 80 5.81 -12.76 0.38
N ARG A 81 4.80 -11.89 0.25
CA ARG A 81 4.91 -10.51 -0.23
C ARG A 81 4.92 -9.58 0.98
N PHE A 82 5.91 -8.68 0.99
CA PHE A 82 6.14 -7.70 2.05
C PHE A 82 5.87 -6.30 1.54
N GLU A 83 5.00 -5.57 2.23
CA GLU A 83 4.59 -4.21 1.87
C GLU A 83 4.55 -3.33 3.10
N LEU A 84 5.06 -2.11 2.99
CA LEU A 84 4.79 -1.07 3.97
C LEU A 84 3.53 -0.32 3.56
N HIS A 85 2.58 -0.17 4.47
CA HIS A 85 1.38 0.63 4.29
C HIS A 85 1.44 1.84 5.20
N TYR A 86 1.43 3.02 4.59
CA TYR A 86 1.23 4.29 5.27
C TYR A 86 -0.26 4.63 5.32
N ALA A 87 -0.70 5.12 6.46
CA ALA A 87 -2.01 5.74 6.62
C ALA A 87 -1.91 6.96 7.54
N ASP A 88 -2.60 8.03 7.18
CA ASP A 88 -2.92 9.16 8.04
C ASP A 88 -4.45 9.25 8.16
N GLN A 89 -4.93 9.15 9.39
CA GLN A 89 -6.34 9.27 9.73
C GLN A 89 -6.50 10.41 10.72
N GLY A 90 -6.97 11.56 10.23
CA GLY A 90 -7.17 12.75 11.06
C GLY A 90 -5.91 13.26 11.78
N GLY A 91 -4.73 13.17 11.15
CA GLY A 91 -3.44 13.60 11.71
C GLY A 91 -2.70 12.51 12.50
N THR A 92 -3.24 11.30 12.56
CA THR A 92 -2.57 10.15 13.17
C THR A 92 -1.87 9.33 12.09
N GLU A 93 -0.60 9.64 11.84
CA GLU A 93 0.25 8.93 10.89
C GLU A 93 0.75 7.60 11.46
N ARG A 94 0.74 6.54 10.63
CA ARG A 94 1.31 5.22 10.97
C ARG A 94 1.85 4.52 9.74
N ILE A 95 2.87 3.68 9.95
CA ILE A 95 3.34 2.69 8.97
C ILE A 95 3.11 1.29 9.54
N VAL A 96 2.60 0.40 8.70
CA VAL A 96 2.35 -1.00 9.01
C VAL A 96 3.07 -1.88 7.98
N LEU A 97 3.82 -2.87 8.45
CA LEU A 97 4.32 -3.95 7.61
C LEU A 97 3.19 -4.95 7.40
N ARG A 98 2.76 -5.11 6.15
CA ARG A 98 1.86 -6.16 5.72
C ARG A 98 2.67 -7.31 5.13
N VAL A 99 2.42 -8.51 5.62
CA VAL A 99 3.00 -9.76 5.11
C VAL A 99 1.86 -10.59 4.57
N SER A 100 1.85 -10.87 3.27
CA SER A 100 0.81 -11.65 2.62
C SER A 100 1.40 -12.90 1.97
N CYS A 101 0.69 -14.01 2.09
CA CYS A 101 1.01 -15.23 1.39
C CYS A 101 0.59 -15.12 -0.08
N THR A 102 1.47 -15.47 -1.02
CA THR A 102 1.16 -15.38 -2.46
C THR A 102 0.28 -16.53 -2.94
N SER A 103 0.30 -17.67 -2.25
CA SER A 103 -0.43 -18.89 -2.61
C SER A 103 -1.61 -19.22 -1.68
N CYS A 104 -1.85 -18.40 -0.65
CA CYS A 104 -2.85 -18.66 0.37
C CYS A 104 -3.44 -17.36 0.92
N PRO A 105 -4.63 -17.37 1.55
CA PRO A 105 -5.30 -16.14 1.98
C PRO A 105 -4.71 -15.52 3.26
N ARG A 106 -3.61 -16.07 3.81
CA ARG A 106 -3.02 -15.57 5.06
C ARG A 106 -2.40 -14.19 4.84
N THR A 107 -2.79 -13.25 5.71
CA THR A 107 -2.21 -11.91 5.78
C THR A 107 -1.96 -11.55 7.23
N GLU A 108 -0.82 -10.93 7.49
CA GLU A 108 -0.45 -10.35 8.78
C GLU A 108 -0.14 -8.87 8.62
N ALA A 109 -0.38 -8.10 9.68
CA ALA A 109 -0.16 -6.67 9.71
C ALA A 109 0.49 -6.30 11.04
N HIS A 110 1.65 -5.67 10.98
CA HIS A 110 2.47 -5.34 12.14
C HIS A 110 2.81 -3.85 12.13
N GLN A 111 2.52 -3.14 13.21
CA GLN A 111 2.89 -1.73 13.31
C GLN A 111 4.41 -1.58 13.31
N VAL A 112 4.90 -0.66 12.50
CA VAL A 112 6.32 -0.30 12.43
C VAL A 112 6.50 1.01 13.18
N THR A 113 7.43 1.05 14.13
CA THR A 113 7.71 2.22 14.97
C THR A 113 9.16 2.70 14.89
N SER A 114 10.03 1.93 14.23
CA SER A 114 11.45 2.23 14.03
C SER A 114 12.06 1.27 12.99
N LEU A 115 13.24 1.62 12.48
CA LEU A 115 14.00 0.74 11.58
C LEU A 115 14.38 -0.60 12.25
N ASP A 116 14.85 -0.56 13.51
CA ASP A 116 15.17 -1.78 14.27
C ASP A 116 13.94 -2.65 14.54
N GLY A 117 12.79 -2.00 14.75
CA GLY A 117 11.50 -2.68 14.88
C GLY A 117 11.14 -3.41 13.58
N LEU A 118 11.29 -2.74 12.44
CA LEU A 118 11.08 -3.34 11.12
C LEU A 118 12.02 -4.53 10.90
N GLY A 119 13.32 -4.39 11.20
CA GLY A 119 14.30 -5.48 11.11
C GLY A 119 13.89 -6.70 11.94
N ARG A 120 13.44 -6.49 13.19
CA ARG A 120 12.94 -7.56 14.07
C ARG A 120 11.66 -8.23 13.57
N LEU A 121 10.79 -7.48 12.91
CA LEU A 121 9.57 -8.04 12.31
C LEU A 121 9.92 -8.91 11.10
N LEU A 122 10.79 -8.39 10.23
CA LEU A 122 11.24 -9.13 9.06
C LEU A 122 12.01 -10.39 9.47
N SER A 123 12.85 -10.33 10.52
CA SER A 123 13.62 -11.49 11.01
C SER A 123 12.79 -12.65 11.54
N ARG A 124 11.51 -12.42 11.86
CA ARG A 124 10.57 -13.46 12.31
C ARG A 124 9.87 -14.14 11.15
N SER A 125 9.96 -13.59 9.94
CA SER A 125 9.44 -14.25 8.75
C SER A 125 10.30 -15.47 8.41
N PRO A 126 9.69 -16.62 8.06
CA PRO A 126 10.40 -17.76 7.49
C PRO A 126 11.28 -17.37 6.29
N ALA A 127 10.87 -16.35 5.53
CA ALA A 127 11.61 -15.87 4.37
C ALA A 127 12.95 -15.20 4.73
N TRP A 128 13.13 -14.72 5.97
CA TRP A 128 14.36 -14.04 6.36
C TRP A 128 15.60 -14.93 6.39
N GLN A 129 15.43 -16.24 6.59
CA GLN A 129 16.52 -17.20 6.52
C GLN A 129 17.19 -17.21 5.13
N ASP A 130 16.44 -16.89 4.08
CA ASP A 130 16.92 -16.79 2.70
C ASP A 130 17.64 -15.43 2.42
N ILE A 131 17.35 -14.38 3.20
CA ILE A 131 18.02 -13.07 3.08
C ILE A 131 19.41 -13.13 3.71
N GLY A 132 19.49 -13.66 4.93
CA GLY A 132 20.76 -13.77 5.66
C GLY A 132 21.78 -14.72 5.02
N SER A 133 21.31 -15.65 4.17
CA SER A 133 22.17 -16.58 3.43
C SER A 133 22.70 -16.01 2.11
N HIS A 134 22.14 -14.90 1.59
CA HIS A 134 22.67 -14.22 0.40
C HIS A 134 23.79 -13.22 0.73
N ASP A 135 23.77 -12.62 1.91
CA ASP A 135 24.86 -11.75 2.43
C ASP A 135 25.91 -12.52 3.26
N GLY A 136 25.69 -13.81 3.50
CA GLY A 136 26.56 -14.70 4.26
C GLY A 136 27.73 -15.24 3.44
N GLY A 137 28.62 -14.34 2.99
CA GLY A 137 29.97 -14.73 2.59
C GLY A 137 30.70 -15.40 3.75
N ASN A 138 31.28 -16.56 3.47
CA ASN A 138 32.26 -17.31 4.26
C ASN A 138 32.69 -16.69 5.61
N LEU A 139 32.31 -17.37 6.70
CA LEU A 139 33.20 -17.55 7.85
C LEU A 139 33.50 -19.04 7.98
#